data_AF-A0A3C1X297-F1
#
_entry.id   AF-A0A3C1X297-F1
#
_cell.length_a   1.000
_cell.length_b   1.000
_cell.length_c   1.000
_cell.angle_alpha   90.00
_cell.angle_beta   90.00
_cell.angle_gamma   90.00
#
_symmetry.space_group_name_H-M   'P 1'
#
loop_
_entity.id
_entity.type
_entity.pdbx_description
1 polymer ?
#
loop_
_entity_poly.entity_id
_entity_poly.type
_entity_poly.pdbx_seq_one_letter_code
_entity_poly.pdbx_strand_id
1 'polypeptide(L)'
;MQRLPSGSVHLVFADPPFNIGYDYDTYDDRLEESRYLEWSSRWMSEVHRVLVSTGTFWLAIGDEYAAELKIEAKKLGFVCRSWVIWYYTFGVNCKYKFTRSHAHLFHFVKDGGAFTFNHDQIRVPSA
;
A
#
# COMPACT_ATOMS: atom_id res chain seq x y z
N MET A 1 12.33 9.36 -4.59
CA MET A 1 12.22 9.87 -3.21
C MET A 1 13.51 10.45 -2.63
N GLN A 2 14.70 10.02 -3.08
CA GLN A 2 16.00 10.45 -2.52
C GLN A 2 16.26 11.97 -2.47
N ARG A 3 15.61 12.77 -3.32
CA ARG A 3 15.73 14.24 -3.32
C ARG A 3 14.86 14.93 -2.26
N LEU A 4 13.93 14.22 -1.62
CA LEU A 4 13.06 14.76 -0.58
C LEU A 4 13.75 14.69 0.79
N PRO A 5 13.70 15.76 1.60
CA PRO A 5 14.19 15.74 2.96
C PRO A 5 13.47 14.68 3.80
N SER A 6 14.16 14.11 4.78
CA SER A 6 13.53 13.25 5.78
C SER A 6 12.49 14.03 6.58
N GLY A 7 11.37 13.40 6.94
CA GLY A 7 10.33 14.05 7.74
C GLY A 7 9.71 15.30 7.10
N SER A 8 9.56 15.33 5.77
CA SER A 8 8.99 16.46 5.03
C SER A 8 7.60 16.21 4.45
N VAL A 9 7.17 14.95 4.41
CA VAL A 9 5.92 14.53 3.78
C VAL A 9 4.89 14.13 4.83
N HIS A 10 3.65 14.59 4.69
CA HIS A 10 2.56 14.26 5.62
C HIS A 10 1.81 12.98 5.21
N LEU A 11 1.65 12.77 3.92
CA LEU A 11 0.93 11.62 3.38
C LEU A 11 1.63 11.10 2.12
N VAL A 12 1.78 9.80 2.03
CA VAL A 12 2.17 9.10 0.79
C VAL A 12 1.05 8.13 0.42
N PHE A 13 0.69 8.11 -0.86
CA PHE A 13 -0.14 7.08 -1.45
C PHE A 13 0.69 6.38 -2.53
N ALA A 14 0.83 5.06 -2.44
CA ALA A 14 1.54 4.26 -3.42
C ALA A 14 0.59 3.24 -4.06
N ASP A 15 0.60 3.21 -5.38
CA ASP A 15 -0.02 2.21 -6.23
C ASP A 15 1.11 1.61 -7.11
N PRO A 16 1.97 0.76 -6.53
CA PRO A 16 3.07 0.15 -7.27
C PRO A 16 2.55 -0.83 -8.32
N PRO A 17 3.37 -1.27 -9.29
CA PRO A 17 3.08 -2.45 -10.10
C PRO A 17 2.81 -3.66 -9.19
N PHE A 18 1.80 -4.47 -9.50
CA PHE A 18 1.35 -5.57 -8.62
C PHE A 18 2.12 -6.87 -8.83
N ASN A 19 3.08 -6.91 -9.77
CA ASN A 19 3.82 -8.09 -10.16
C ASN A 19 2.92 -9.23 -10.65
N ILE A 20 1.94 -8.89 -11.49
CA ILE A 20 0.92 -9.80 -12.06
C ILE A 20 1.15 -10.09 -13.55
N GLY A 21 2.29 -9.63 -14.09
CA GLY A 21 2.65 -9.77 -15.49
C GLY A 21 1.90 -8.83 -16.43
N TYR A 22 1.48 -7.66 -15.93
CA TYR A 22 0.95 -6.60 -16.79
C TYR A 22 2.08 -6.02 -17.66
N ASP A 23 1.76 -5.72 -18.92
CA ASP A 23 2.74 -5.18 -19.87
C ASP A 23 2.82 -3.65 -19.69
N TYR A 24 3.81 -3.19 -18.94
CA TYR A 24 4.13 -1.78 -18.79
C TYR A 24 5.27 -1.40 -19.72
N ASP A 25 5.20 -0.22 -20.34
CA ASP A 25 6.24 0.28 -21.26
C ASP A 25 7.63 0.43 -20.60
N THR A 26 7.68 0.55 -19.26
CA THR A 26 8.90 0.92 -18.52
C THR A 26 9.28 -0.04 -17.40
N TYR A 27 8.50 -1.09 -17.13
CA TYR A 27 8.70 -1.96 -15.98
C TYR A 27 8.40 -3.43 -16.30
N ASP A 28 9.27 -4.32 -15.84
CA ASP A 28 9.02 -5.77 -15.90
C ASP A 28 8.17 -6.18 -14.69
N ASP A 29 6.89 -6.46 -14.92
CA ASP A 29 5.92 -6.88 -13.91
C ASP A 29 5.93 -8.40 -13.65
N ARG A 30 7.03 -9.08 -14.00
CA ARG A 30 7.26 -10.52 -13.78
C ARG A 30 8.57 -10.76 -13.04
N LEU A 31 8.80 -9.97 -12.00
CA LEU A 31 9.93 -10.19 -11.11
C LEU A 31 9.72 -11.49 -10.31
N GLU A 32 10.83 -12.16 -10.04
CA GLU A 32 10.87 -13.22 -9.04
C GLU A 32 10.47 -12.64 -7.67
N GLU A 33 9.74 -13.42 -6.87
CA GLU A 33 9.13 -12.97 -5.62
C GLU A 33 10.11 -12.28 -4.69
N SER A 34 11.29 -12.86 -4.44
CA SER A 34 12.28 -12.25 -3.55
C SER A 34 12.78 -10.90 -4.07
N ARG A 35 12.90 -10.75 -5.39
CA ARG A 35 13.25 -9.47 -6.04
C ARG A 35 12.15 -8.44 -5.92
N TYR A 36 10.90 -8.82 -6.10
CA TYR A 36 9.76 -7.92 -5.95
C TYR A 36 9.64 -7.43 -4.49
N LEU A 37 9.81 -8.32 -3.51
CA LEU A 37 9.78 -7.96 -2.10
C LEU A 37 10.98 -7.09 -1.70
N GLU A 38 12.19 -7.40 -2.18
CA GLU A 38 13.38 -6.57 -1.95
C GLU A 38 13.18 -5.16 -2.52
N TRP A 39 12.72 -5.07 -3.77
CA TRP A 39 12.41 -3.80 -4.42
C TRP A 39 11.34 -3.02 -3.64
N SER A 40 10.30 -3.73 -3.18
CA SER A 40 9.20 -3.13 -2.42
C SER A 40 9.63 -2.58 -1.07
N SER A 41 10.40 -3.39 -0.33
CA SER A 41 10.97 -3.00 0.96
C SER A 41 11.87 -1.77 0.82
N ARG A 42 12.68 -1.70 -0.25
CA ARG A 42 13.54 -0.54 -0.54
C ARG A 42 12.74 0.75 -0.73
N TRP A 43 11.72 0.79 -1.59
CA TRP A 43 10.97 2.03 -1.76
C TRP A 43 10.09 2.35 -0.53
N MET A 44 9.53 1.34 0.16
CA MET A 44 8.79 1.56 1.41
C MET A 44 9.68 2.16 2.52
N SER A 45 10.95 1.76 2.59
CA SER A 45 11.90 2.37 3.54
C SER A 45 12.13 3.87 3.27
N GLU A 46 12.15 4.27 2.00
CA GLU A 46 12.22 5.67 1.62
C GLU A 46 10.94 6.42 1.96
N VAL A 47 9.77 5.78 1.80
CA VAL A 47 8.49 6.34 2.27
C VAL A 47 8.54 6.59 3.77
N HIS A 48 9.00 5.61 4.55
CA HIS A 48 9.14 5.76 5.99
C HIS A 48 10.08 6.91 6.37
N ARG A 49 11.21 7.07 5.66
CA ARG A 49 12.18 8.16 5.88
C ARG A 49 11.58 9.53 5.63
N VAL A 50 10.87 9.72 4.51
CA VAL A 50 10.34 11.05 4.13
C VAL A 50 9.11 11.46 4.92
N LEU A 51 8.36 10.52 5.49
CA LEU A 51 7.20 10.83 6.32
C LEU A 51 7.57 11.54 7.62
N VAL A 52 6.82 12.58 7.97
CA VAL A 52 6.79 13.17 9.32
C VAL A 52 6.37 12.12 10.35
N SER A 53 6.68 12.33 11.64
CA SER A 53 6.34 11.37 12.71
C SER A 53 4.85 11.05 12.77
N THR A 54 3.98 12.02 12.48
CA THR A 54 2.52 11.87 12.43
C THR A 54 1.98 11.45 11.06
N GLY A 55 2.88 11.07 10.14
CA GLY A 55 2.57 10.85 8.74
C GLY A 55 1.89 9.52 8.46
N THR A 56 1.15 9.51 7.35
CA THR A 56 0.35 8.38 6.90
C THR A 56 0.88 7.83 5.57
N PHE A 57 0.87 6.52 5.44
CA PHE A 57 1.20 5.80 4.21
C PHE A 57 0.02 4.92 3.79
N TRP A 58 -0.47 5.14 2.57
CA TRP A 58 -1.45 4.29 1.92
C TRP A 58 -0.78 3.44 0.85
N LEU A 59 -1.04 2.13 0.88
CA LEU A 59 -0.57 1.16 -0.11
C LEU A 59 -1.75 0.48 -0.78
N ALA A 60 -1.87 0.62 -2.10
CA ALA A 60 -2.75 -0.18 -2.93
C ALA A 60 -2.01 -1.42 -3.46
N ILE A 61 -2.65 -2.59 -3.41
CA ILE A 61 -2.09 -3.84 -3.94
C ILE A 61 -3.19 -4.85 -4.27
N GLY A 62 -2.89 -5.75 -5.22
CA GLY A 62 -3.71 -6.92 -5.52
C GLY A 62 -3.55 -8.06 -4.50
N ASP A 63 -4.25 -9.16 -4.76
CA ASP A 63 -4.31 -10.33 -3.87
C ASP A 63 -2.93 -10.97 -3.62
N GLU A 64 -2.07 -11.01 -4.65
CA GLU A 64 -0.86 -11.85 -4.68
C GLU A 64 0.17 -11.51 -3.61
N TYR A 65 0.31 -10.21 -3.28
CA TYR A 65 1.35 -9.72 -2.38
C TYR A 65 0.82 -8.89 -1.21
N ALA A 66 -0.50 -8.91 -0.98
CA ALA A 66 -1.11 -8.09 0.06
C ALA A 66 -0.58 -8.44 1.46
N ALA A 67 -0.43 -9.73 1.76
CA ALA A 67 0.06 -10.17 3.07
C ALA A 67 1.55 -9.85 3.25
N GLU A 68 2.34 -10.08 2.20
CA GLU A 68 3.78 -9.95 2.14
C GLU A 68 4.17 -8.47 2.30
N LEU A 69 3.58 -7.58 1.50
CA LEU A 69 3.86 -6.14 1.61
C LEU A 69 3.40 -5.55 2.94
N LYS A 70 2.31 -6.07 3.53
CA LYS A 70 1.92 -5.70 4.89
C LYS A 70 2.97 -6.09 5.92
N ILE A 71 3.55 -7.29 5.80
CA ILE A 71 4.62 -7.76 6.68
C ILE A 71 5.88 -6.91 6.48
N GLU A 72 6.28 -6.63 5.24
CA GLU A 72 7.42 -5.78 4.92
C GLU A 72 7.27 -4.36 5.47
N ALA A 73 6.11 -3.72 5.29
CA ALA A 73 5.82 -2.42 5.89
C ALA A 73 5.96 -2.43 7.42
N LYS A 74 5.46 -3.49 8.09
CA LYS A 74 5.59 -3.65 9.54
C LYS A 74 7.05 -3.83 9.99
N LYS A 75 7.85 -4.58 9.25
CA LYS A 75 9.30 -4.74 9.53
C LYS A 75 10.04 -3.40 9.48
N LEU A 76 9.58 -2.47 8.64
CA LEU A 76 10.12 -1.13 8.50
C LEU A 76 9.65 -0.14 9.59
N GLY A 77 8.79 -0.59 10.52
CA GLY A 77 8.32 0.22 11.65
C GLY A 77 6.94 0.85 11.46
N PHE A 78 6.26 0.60 10.34
CA PHE A 78 4.88 1.07 10.17
C PHE A 78 3.88 0.32 11.06
N VAL A 79 2.86 1.04 11.52
CA VAL A 79 1.70 0.47 12.22
C VAL A 79 0.51 0.44 11.26
N CYS A 80 -0.03 -0.75 11.00
CA CYS A 80 -1.25 -0.91 10.19
C CYS A 80 -2.48 -0.52 11.04
N ARG A 81 -3.20 0.53 10.67
CA ARG A 81 -4.45 0.94 11.34
C ARG A 81 -5.68 0.29 10.72
N SER A 82 -5.66 0.09 9.41
CA SER A 82 -6.79 -0.52 8.70
C SER A 82 -6.34 -1.28 7.46
N TRP A 83 -7.04 -2.36 7.17
CA TRP A 83 -7.00 -3.04 5.88
C TRP A 83 -8.35 -2.80 5.22
N VAL A 84 -8.38 -1.84 4.31
CA VAL A 84 -9.59 -1.45 3.59
C VAL A 84 -9.68 -2.27 2.31
N ILE A 85 -10.90 -2.71 1.98
CA ILE A 85 -11.20 -3.40 0.73
C ILE A 85 -11.85 -2.41 -0.21
N TRP A 86 -11.17 -2.10 -1.31
CA TRP A 86 -11.79 -1.35 -2.40
C TRP A 86 -12.48 -2.34 -3.32
N TYR A 87 -13.79 -2.50 -3.11
CA TYR A 87 -14.65 -3.30 -3.97
C TYR A 87 -15.07 -2.52 -5.21
N TYR A 88 -15.09 -3.20 -6.36
CA TYR A 88 -15.62 -2.69 -7.61
C TYR A 88 -16.57 -3.72 -8.25
N THR A 89 -17.58 -3.26 -9.00
CA THR A 89 -18.65 -4.11 -9.55
C THR A 89 -18.26 -4.80 -10.87
N PHE A 90 -17.11 -4.45 -11.43
CA PHE A 90 -16.49 -5.14 -12.56
C PHE A 90 -15.38 -6.09 -12.06
N GLY A 91 -14.89 -7.00 -12.89
CA GLY A 91 -13.81 -7.89 -12.46
C GLY A 91 -13.48 -8.97 -13.48
N VAL A 92 -12.28 -9.55 -13.33
CA VAL A 92 -11.85 -10.66 -14.18
C VAL A 92 -12.58 -11.92 -13.74
N ASN A 93 -13.44 -12.45 -14.61
CA ASN A 93 -14.09 -13.73 -14.40
C ASN A 93 -13.02 -14.82 -14.25
N CYS A 94 -13.13 -15.63 -13.20
CA CYS A 94 -12.18 -16.67 -12.89
C CYS A 94 -12.88 -18.04 -12.93
N LYS A 95 -12.23 -19.03 -13.55
CA LYS A 95 -12.79 -20.39 -13.69
C LYS A 95 -12.60 -21.26 -12.44
N TYR A 96 -11.50 -21.08 -11.72
CA TYR A 96 -11.07 -21.95 -10.63
C TYR A 96 -10.90 -21.23 -9.29
N LYS A 97 -11.28 -19.95 -9.22
CA LYS A 97 -11.25 -19.11 -8.01
C LYS A 97 -12.35 -18.07 -8.09
N PHE A 98 -12.60 -17.37 -6.99
CA PHE A 98 -13.55 -16.25 -6.97
C PHE A 98 -13.13 -15.14 -7.94
N THR A 99 -14.13 -14.39 -8.43
CA THR A 99 -13.91 -13.22 -9.29
C THR A 99 -13.00 -12.21 -8.61
N ARG A 100 -12.05 -11.67 -9.37
CA ARG A 100 -11.18 -10.59 -8.90
C ARG A 100 -11.88 -9.24 -9.09
N SER A 101 -12.63 -8.83 -8.07
CA SER A 101 -13.43 -7.60 -8.06
C SER A 101 -13.11 -6.69 -6.86
N HIS A 102 -11.88 -6.78 -6.35
CA HIS A 102 -11.42 -5.91 -5.28
C HIS A 102 -9.91 -5.69 -5.30
N ALA A 103 -9.48 -4.60 -4.67
CA ALA A 103 -8.09 -4.33 -4.33
C ALA A 103 -7.96 -4.09 -2.82
N HIS A 104 -6.75 -4.26 -2.31
CA HIS A 104 -6.42 -4.02 -0.91
C HIS A 104 -5.81 -2.63 -0.76
N LEU A 105 -6.35 -1.84 0.16
CA LEU A 105 -5.77 -0.57 0.59
C LEU A 105 -5.32 -0.70 2.04
N PHE A 106 -4.02 -0.67 2.28
CA PHE A 106 -3.47 -0.63 3.63
C PHE A 106 -3.29 0.80 4.10
N HIS A 107 -3.88 1.12 5.25
CA HIS A 107 -3.67 2.37 5.97
C HIS A 107 -2.59 2.15 7.02
N PHE A 108 -1.36 2.58 6.72
CA PHE A 108 -0.24 2.59 7.64
C PHE A 108 0.00 3.98 8.22
N VAL A 109 0.50 4.02 9.45
CA VAL A 109 0.97 5.23 10.12
C VAL A 109 2.35 5.00 10.69
N LYS A 110 3.14 6.06 10.80
CA LYS A 110 4.49 6.00 11.35
C LYS A 110 4.48 5.87 12.87
N ASP A 111 3.55 6.53 13.54
CA ASP A 111 3.31 6.42 14.98
C ASP A 111 1.85 6.02 15.25
N GLY A 112 1.65 4.88 15.93
CA GLY A 112 0.33 4.37 16.27
C GLY A 112 -0.39 5.16 17.38
N GLY A 113 0.33 5.97 18.14
CA GLY A 113 -0.18 6.87 19.16
C GLY A 113 -0.44 8.30 18.67
N ALA A 114 0.20 8.73 17.58
CA ALA A 114 0.09 10.08 17.06
C ALA A 114 0.09 10.11 15.51
N PHE A 115 -1.07 10.35 14.90
CA PHE A 115 -1.23 10.49 13.44
C PHE A 115 -2.44 11.35 13.11
N THR A 116 -2.44 11.98 11.93
CA THR A 116 -3.59 12.76 11.47
C THR A 116 -4.71 11.84 10.98
N PHE A 117 -5.90 11.96 11.57
CA PHE A 117 -7.10 11.27 11.11
C PHE A 117 -8.33 12.18 11.25
N ASN A 118 -8.74 12.77 10.13
CA ASN A 118 -9.83 13.74 10.07
C ASN A 118 -11.19 13.04 10.05
N HIS A 119 -11.52 12.31 11.12
CA HIS A 119 -12.70 11.43 11.18
C HIS A 119 -14.02 12.13 10.82
N ASP A 120 -14.19 13.40 11.21
CA ASP A 120 -15.38 14.18 10.90
C ASP A 120 -15.59 14.44 9.40
N GLN A 121 -14.52 14.45 8.60
CA GLN A 121 -14.59 14.69 7.16
C GLN A 121 -14.97 13.45 6.35
N ILE A 122 -14.98 12.27 6.97
CA ILE A 122 -15.19 10.98 6.30
C ILE A 122 -16.35 10.18 6.91
N ARG A 123 -17.18 10.81 7.74
CA ARG A 123 -18.36 10.16 8.31
C ARG A 123 -19.34 9.81 7.19
N VAL A 124 -19.87 8.60 7.25
CA VAL A 124 -21.01 8.15 6.44
C VAL A 124 -22.20 7.92 7.37
N PRO A 125 -23.44 8.18 6.93
CA PRO A 125 -24.62 7.84 7.72
C PRO A 125 -24.59 6.35 8.09
N SER A 126 -24.95 6.05 9.35
CA SER A 126 -25.27 4.66 9.70
C SER A 126 -26.50 4.23 8.92
N ALA A 127 -26.46 3.01 8.40
CA ALA A 127 -27.66 2.31 7.97
C ALA A 127 -28.59 2.05 9.17
#